data_AF-A0A0G1VNH1-F1
#
_entry.id   AF-A0A0G1VNH1-F1
#
_cell.length_a   1.000
_cell.length_b   1.000
_cell.length_c   1.000
_cell.angle_alpha   90.00
_cell.angle_beta   90.00
_cell.angle_gamma   90.00
#
_symmetry.space_group_name_H-M   'P 1'
#
loop_
_entity.id
_entity.type
_entity.pdbx_description
1 polymer ?
#
loop_
_entity_poly.entity_id
_entity_poly.type
_entity_poly.pdbx_seq_one_letter_code
_entity_poly.pdbx_strand_id
1 'polypeptide(L)'
;MTIKQKLYYSLSVNLFFISILVFVGLYGVNEIGRDFDVLVVDSIPSISHINSMSESYLLSIENAHSYVILGDPLNKEGYSSHSETFLRLLGELRQLATDQYEDNIADIAFQKLDIISVKWKLSDISARGVFDEYEKTGHFTMSRVEDLFGHVDDMTVSLSDFIDMENNEIVEAKESADTTSKSVTMLILVVGMTVIILFFIPNFFLIRSITEPLRMLDEGVKAIGEGDLSKKVVIVDHNEFGSLAKSFNQMAEDIRQSQESLELKVRGRTEELENAKLGLAAVVTERTNELAKKLEEVQSMNTMMTNRELRVIELKKEIEELKSKLDKTKV
;
A
#
# COMPACT_ATOMS: atom_id res chain seq x y z
N MET A 1 -13.27 -17.90 -9.98
CA MET A 1 -13.09 -16.47 -9.65
C MET A 1 -12.27 -15.84 -10.75
N THR A 2 -12.74 -14.72 -11.30
CA THR A 2 -12.03 -13.98 -12.35
C THR A 2 -10.77 -13.33 -11.80
N ILE A 3 -9.81 -12.97 -12.65
CA ILE A 3 -8.58 -12.26 -12.22
C ILE A 3 -8.97 -10.92 -11.58
N LYS A 4 -9.92 -10.22 -12.19
CA LYS A 4 -10.48 -8.96 -11.66
C LYS A 4 -11.00 -9.15 -10.23
N GLN A 5 -11.76 -10.22 -9.98
CA GLN A 5 -12.25 -10.53 -8.63
C GLN A 5 -11.11 -10.81 -7.65
N LYS A 6 -10.10 -11.62 -8.04
CA LYS A 6 -8.93 -11.90 -7.18
C LYS A 6 -8.16 -10.62 -6.82
N LEU A 7 -8.02 -9.69 -7.77
CA LEU A 7 -7.37 -8.40 -7.55
C LEU A 7 -8.14 -7.53 -6.56
N TYR A 8 -9.45 -7.37 -6.74
CA TYR A 8 -10.29 -6.63 -5.77
C TYR A 8 -10.24 -7.27 -4.39
N TYR A 9 -10.28 -8.60 -4.32
CA TYR A 9 -10.19 -9.30 -3.04
C TYR A 9 -8.87 -9.00 -2.32
N SER A 10 -7.72 -9.10 -3.00
CA SER A 10 -6.42 -8.76 -2.41
C SER A 10 -6.37 -7.30 -1.94
N LEU A 11 -6.83 -6.36 -2.77
CA LEU A 11 -6.84 -4.93 -2.42
C LEU A 11 -7.75 -4.62 -1.23
N SER A 12 -8.96 -5.19 -1.21
CA SER A 12 -9.91 -4.99 -0.11
C SER A 12 -9.39 -5.56 1.20
N VAL A 13 -8.74 -6.73 1.17
CA VAL A 13 -8.10 -7.32 2.35
C VAL A 13 -6.99 -6.41 2.87
N ASN A 14 -6.14 -5.89 2.00
CA ASN A 14 -5.06 -4.96 2.39
C ASN A 14 -5.61 -3.67 3.00
N LEU A 15 -6.64 -3.07 2.37
CA LEU A 15 -7.28 -1.85 2.89
C LEU A 15 -7.93 -2.08 4.25
N PHE A 16 -8.56 -3.22 4.46
CA PHE A 16 -9.17 -3.58 5.75
C PHE A 16 -8.11 -3.62 6.86
N PHE A 17 -6.97 -4.28 6.61
CA PHE A 17 -5.88 -4.35 7.58
C PHE A 17 -5.21 -3.00 7.85
N ILE A 18 -5.02 -2.17 6.82
CA ILE A 18 -4.52 -0.80 6.99
C ILE A 18 -5.50 0.02 7.85
N SER A 19 -6.81 -0.13 7.64
CA SER A 19 -7.84 0.58 8.40
C SER A 19 -7.81 0.18 9.89
N ILE A 20 -7.63 -1.11 10.18
CA ILE A 20 -7.46 -1.60 11.55
C ILE A 20 -6.20 -0.99 12.19
N LEU A 21 -5.08 -0.97 11.46
CA LEU A 21 -3.83 -0.41 11.99
C LEU A 21 -3.95 1.09 12.30
N VAL A 22 -4.61 1.84 11.43
CA VAL A 22 -4.91 3.27 11.67
C VAL A 22 -5.83 3.43 12.88
N PHE A 23 -6.89 2.63 12.98
CA PHE A 23 -7.83 2.68 14.11
C PHE A 23 -7.13 2.40 15.44
N VAL A 24 -6.30 1.35 15.50
CA VAL A 24 -5.50 1.01 16.70
C VAL A 24 -4.54 2.13 17.06
N GLY A 25 -3.87 2.73 16.06
CA GLY A 25 -2.99 3.88 16.28
C GLY A 25 -3.72 5.09 16.86
N LEU A 26 -4.89 5.44 16.30
CA LEU A 26 -5.72 6.54 16.79
C LEU A 26 -6.22 6.29 18.22
N TYR A 27 -6.68 5.07 18.52
CA TYR A 27 -7.11 4.69 19.86
C TYR A 27 -5.97 4.85 20.87
N GLY A 28 -4.77 4.37 20.53
CA GLY A 28 -3.60 4.46 21.40
C GLY A 28 -3.14 5.89 21.69
N VAL A 29 -3.19 6.78 20.69
CA VAL A 29 -2.87 8.21 20.87
C VAL A 29 -3.89 8.89 21.79
N ASN A 30 -5.17 8.56 21.65
CA ASN A 30 -6.24 9.15 22.46
C ASN A 30 -6.11 8.77 23.95
N GLU A 31 -5.74 7.52 24.24
CA GLU A 31 -5.55 7.06 25.63
C GLU A 31 -4.37 7.76 26.31
N ILE A 32 -3.23 7.89 25.61
CA ILE A 32 -2.05 8.60 26.13
C ILE A 32 -2.35 10.09 26.33
N GLY A 33 -3.18 10.69 25.47
CA GLY A 33 -3.60 12.09 25.61
C GLY A 33 -4.29 12.36 26.95
N ARG A 34 -5.17 11.45 27.38
CA ARG A 34 -5.91 11.59 28.65
C ARG A 34 -4.98 11.57 29.87
N ASP A 35 -4.01 10.67 29.90
CA ASP A 35 -3.05 10.60 31.01
C ASP A 35 -2.14 11.85 31.06
N PHE A 36 -1.91 12.51 29.92
CA PHE A 36 -1.14 13.75 29.83
C PHE A 36 -1.93 14.99 30.29
N ASP A 37 -3.25 15.00 30.11
CA ASP A 37 -4.12 16.08 30.58
C ASP A 37 -4.09 16.18 32.11
N VAL A 38 -4.13 15.05 32.83
CA VAL A 38 -3.97 15.01 34.31
C VAL A 38 -2.68 15.71 34.75
N LEU A 39 -1.58 15.50 34.04
CA LEU A 39 -0.28 16.07 34.38
C LEU A 39 -0.22 17.58 34.15
N VAL A 40 -0.65 18.06 32.97
CA VAL A 40 -0.39 19.44 32.52
C VAL A 40 -1.54 20.39 32.85
N VAL A 41 -2.77 19.90 32.79
CA VAL A 41 -3.98 20.72 32.94
C VAL A 41 -4.44 20.74 34.39
N ASP A 42 -4.30 19.63 35.11
CA ASP A 42 -4.87 19.49 36.46
C ASP A 42 -3.81 19.72 37.56
N SER A 43 -2.82 18.84 37.69
CA SER A 43 -1.94 18.85 38.87
C SER A 43 -0.90 19.99 38.90
N ILE A 44 -0.32 20.38 37.76
CA ILE A 44 0.70 21.46 37.73
C ILE A 44 0.13 22.82 38.18
N PRO A 45 -1.01 23.30 37.65
CA PRO A 45 -1.64 24.52 38.14
C PRO A 45 -2.01 24.43 39.61
N SER A 46 -2.57 23.32 40.07
CA SER A 46 -2.94 23.10 41.48
C SER A 46 -1.74 23.24 42.42
N ILE A 47 -0.63 22.55 42.15
CA ILE A 47 0.60 22.66 42.94
C ILE A 47 1.13 24.10 42.96
N SER A 48 1.08 24.82 41.84
CA SER A 48 1.51 26.22 41.76
C SER A 48 0.65 27.13 42.67
N HIS A 49 -0.67 26.93 42.69
CA HIS A 49 -1.57 27.67 43.58
C HIS A 49 -1.31 27.33 45.04
N ILE A 50 -1.14 26.04 45.38
CA ILE A 50 -0.86 25.61 46.76
C ILE A 50 0.48 26.19 47.26
N ASN A 51 1.52 26.22 46.42
CA ASN A 51 2.79 26.88 46.77
C ASN A 51 2.62 28.38 47.00
N SER A 52 1.88 29.07 46.13
CA SER A 52 1.59 30.50 46.26
C SER A 52 0.73 30.82 47.51
N MET A 53 -0.16 29.89 47.87
CA MET A 53 -0.92 29.95 49.12
C MET A 53 0.00 29.77 50.33
N SER A 54 0.90 28.80 50.30
CA SER A 54 1.90 28.60 51.37
C SER A 54 2.74 29.86 51.59
N GLU A 55 3.24 30.47 50.51
CA GLU A 55 3.98 31.73 50.57
C GLU A 55 3.12 32.87 51.16
N SER A 56 1.90 33.06 50.65
CA SER A 56 0.99 34.11 51.14
C SER A 56 0.63 33.91 52.62
N TYR A 57 0.44 32.66 53.05
CA TYR A 57 0.18 32.32 54.44
C TYR A 57 1.37 32.69 55.32
N LEU A 58 2.58 32.25 54.97
CA LEU A 58 3.79 32.55 55.75
C LEU A 58 4.05 34.05 55.85
N LEU A 59 3.93 34.78 54.74
CA LEU A 59 4.08 36.24 54.73
C LEU A 59 3.00 36.93 55.57
N SER A 60 1.76 36.42 55.57
CA SER A 60 0.72 36.95 56.45
C SER A 60 1.14 36.78 57.91
N ILE A 61 1.55 35.60 58.34
CA ILE A 61 1.93 35.35 59.74
C ILE A 61 3.21 36.11 60.12
N GLU A 62 4.17 36.24 59.22
CA GLU A 62 5.36 37.06 59.43
C GLU A 62 5.00 38.53 59.68
N ASN A 63 4.06 39.07 58.91
CA ASN A 63 3.54 40.43 59.10
C ASN A 63 2.75 40.55 60.41
N ALA A 64 1.91 39.57 60.74
CA ALA A 64 1.20 39.55 62.01
C ALA A 64 2.19 39.58 63.18
N HIS A 65 3.22 38.74 63.14
CA HIS A 65 4.30 38.68 64.12
C HIS A 65 5.11 39.98 64.19
N SER A 66 5.46 40.56 63.04
CA SER A 66 6.21 41.81 62.98
C SER A 66 5.42 42.98 63.57
N TYR A 67 4.09 43.01 63.39
CA TYR A 67 3.22 43.96 64.06
C TYR A 67 3.28 43.82 65.58
N VAL A 68 3.33 42.60 66.10
CA VAL A 68 3.45 42.35 67.56
C VAL A 68 4.72 42.98 68.13
N ILE A 69 5.84 42.82 67.42
CA ILE A 69 7.16 43.29 67.90
C ILE A 69 7.30 44.81 67.75
N LEU A 70 6.89 45.34 66.59
CA LEU A 70 7.21 46.71 66.18
C LEU A 70 6.07 47.69 66.39
N GLY A 71 4.82 47.20 66.46
CA GLY A 71 3.62 48.04 66.53
C GLY A 71 3.35 48.87 65.26
N ASP A 72 4.08 48.61 64.17
CA ASP A 72 4.00 49.39 62.93
C ASP A 72 2.74 49.01 62.12
N PRO A 73 1.79 49.94 61.90
CA PRO A 73 0.58 49.68 61.12
C PRO A 73 0.82 49.10 59.72
N LEU A 74 1.97 49.35 59.10
CA LEU A 74 2.34 48.78 57.80
C LEU A 74 2.33 47.25 57.82
N ASN A 75 2.71 46.63 58.93
CA ASN A 75 2.67 45.18 59.09
C ASN A 75 1.22 44.66 59.17
N LYS A 76 0.29 45.43 59.74
CA LYS A 76 -1.14 45.06 59.76
C LYS A 76 -1.76 45.15 58.37
N GLU A 77 -1.35 46.13 57.57
CA GLU A 77 -1.73 46.23 56.16
C GLU A 77 -1.13 45.07 55.34
N GLY A 78 0.15 44.75 55.55
CA GLY A 78 0.83 43.61 54.93
C GLY A 78 0.13 42.29 55.23
N TYR A 79 -0.24 42.05 56.50
CA TYR A 79 -1.05 40.89 56.91
C TYR A 79 -2.35 40.81 56.10
N SER A 80 -3.08 41.93 56.00
CA SER A 80 -4.37 41.97 55.33
C SER A 80 -4.22 41.69 53.82
N SER A 81 -3.21 42.27 53.18
CA SER A 81 -2.92 42.05 51.76
C SER A 81 -2.58 40.59 51.43
N HIS A 82 -1.72 39.96 52.23
CA HIS A 82 -1.35 38.56 52.04
C HIS A 82 -2.51 37.60 52.38
N SER A 83 -3.31 37.95 53.38
CA SER A 83 -4.56 37.25 53.73
C SER A 83 -5.56 37.24 52.58
N GLU A 84 -5.79 38.39 51.94
CA GLU A 84 -6.66 38.49 50.77
C GLU A 84 -6.13 37.67 49.59
N THR A 85 -4.81 37.67 49.38
CA THR A 85 -4.16 36.87 48.34
C THR A 85 -4.34 35.38 48.58
N PHE A 86 -4.14 34.91 49.82
CA PHE A 86 -4.38 33.52 50.20
C PHE A 86 -5.82 33.09 49.92
N LEU A 87 -6.79 33.89 50.36
CA LEU A 87 -8.21 33.59 50.17
C LEU A 87 -8.63 33.58 48.70
N ARG A 88 -8.06 34.49 47.89
CA ARG A 88 -8.26 34.51 46.44
C ARG A 88 -7.75 33.22 45.80
N LEU A 89 -6.51 32.83 46.11
CA LEU A 89 -5.90 31.59 45.58
C LEU A 89 -6.66 30.35 46.04
N LEU A 90 -7.14 30.30 47.28
CA LEU A 90 -8.00 29.23 47.78
C LEU A 90 -9.31 29.12 46.99
N GLY A 91 -9.90 30.27 46.63
CA GLY A 91 -11.09 30.32 45.78
C GLY A 91 -10.84 29.85 44.34
N GLU A 92 -9.73 30.30 43.75
CA GLU A 92 -9.30 29.88 42.41
C GLU A 92 -9.04 28.36 42.36
N LEU A 93 -8.36 27.82 43.37
CA LEU A 93 -8.10 26.38 43.48
C LEU A 93 -9.40 25.56 43.67
N ARG A 94 -10.37 26.09 44.43
CA ARG A 94 -11.69 25.47 44.58
C ARG A 94 -12.46 25.46 43.26
N GLN A 95 -12.31 26.50 42.44
CA GLN A 95 -12.93 26.57 41.12
C GLN A 95 -12.27 25.56 40.16
N LEU A 96 -10.93 25.47 40.14
CA LEU A 96 -10.21 24.48 39.35
C LEU A 96 -10.68 23.06 39.67
N ALA A 97 -10.82 22.72 40.96
CA ALA A 97 -11.33 21.43 41.40
C ALA A 97 -12.79 21.15 40.95
N THR A 98 -13.59 22.20 40.72
CA THR A 98 -14.99 22.06 40.23
C THR A 98 -15.04 21.80 38.73
N ASP A 99 -14.14 22.45 37.97
CA ASP A 99 -14.16 22.41 36.51
C ASP A 99 -13.46 21.15 35.94
N GLN A 100 -12.58 20.51 36.72
CA GLN A 100 -11.66 19.47 36.21
C GLN A 100 -12.00 18.02 36.61
N TYR A 101 -12.64 17.77 37.75
CA TYR A 101 -12.78 16.39 38.27
C TYR A 101 -14.19 15.77 38.05
N GLU A 102 -14.23 14.45 37.79
CA GLU A 102 -15.43 13.63 38.00
C GLU A 102 -15.77 13.51 39.50
N ASP A 103 -17.06 13.36 39.85
CA ASP A 103 -17.65 13.50 41.19
C ASP A 103 -16.80 12.93 42.36
N ASN A 104 -16.14 11.78 42.19
CA ASN A 104 -15.42 11.10 43.29
C ASN A 104 -14.04 11.69 43.63
N ILE A 105 -13.31 12.27 42.66
CA ILE A 105 -11.97 12.86 42.92
C ILE A 105 -12.12 14.29 43.43
N ALA A 106 -13.14 14.99 42.93
CA ALA A 106 -13.53 16.31 43.41
C ALA A 106 -13.75 16.30 44.94
N ASP A 107 -14.39 15.24 45.47
CA ASP A 107 -14.67 15.08 46.90
C ASP A 107 -13.41 15.09 47.78
N ILE A 108 -12.31 14.45 47.35
CA ILE A 108 -11.06 14.39 48.13
C ILE A 108 -10.37 15.76 48.12
N ALA A 109 -10.28 16.40 46.95
CA ALA A 109 -9.71 17.73 46.81
C ALA A 109 -10.52 18.76 47.63
N PHE A 110 -11.85 18.71 47.56
CA PHE A 110 -12.72 19.58 48.37
C PHE A 110 -12.56 19.34 49.87
N GLN A 111 -12.42 18.10 50.32
CA GLN A 111 -12.18 17.81 51.73
C GLN A 111 -10.88 18.47 52.23
N LYS A 112 -9.79 18.40 51.45
CA LYS A 112 -8.52 19.06 51.79
C LYS A 112 -8.65 20.58 51.78
N LEU A 113 -9.32 21.15 50.77
CA LEU A 113 -9.60 22.59 50.69
C LEU A 113 -10.44 23.08 51.87
N ASP A 114 -11.44 22.32 52.30
CA ASP A 114 -12.26 22.66 53.45
C ASP A 114 -11.44 22.62 54.74
N ILE A 115 -10.55 21.63 54.92
CA ILE A 115 -9.60 21.58 56.04
C ILE A 115 -8.71 22.83 56.04
N ILE A 116 -8.11 23.19 54.90
CA ILE A 116 -7.28 24.40 54.75
C ILE A 116 -8.11 25.65 55.09
N SER A 117 -9.35 25.73 54.64
CA SER A 117 -10.23 26.87 54.93
C SER A 117 -10.52 27.03 56.43
N VAL A 118 -10.68 25.91 57.15
CA VAL A 118 -10.92 25.91 58.60
C VAL A 118 -9.64 26.32 59.34
N LYS A 119 -8.50 25.74 58.97
CA LYS A 119 -7.20 26.09 59.56
C LYS A 119 -6.84 27.56 59.34
N TRP A 120 -7.14 28.09 58.15
CA TRP A 120 -6.98 29.50 57.84
C TRP A 120 -7.81 30.38 58.78
N LYS A 121 -9.10 30.06 58.96
CA LYS A 121 -9.99 30.81 59.86
C LYS A 121 -9.49 30.81 61.30
N LEU A 122 -9.00 29.66 61.79
CA LEU A 122 -8.43 29.58 63.14
C LEU A 122 -7.20 30.48 63.27
N SER A 123 -6.29 30.41 62.30
CA SER A 123 -5.10 31.27 62.26
C SER A 123 -5.43 32.76 62.16
N ASP A 124 -6.41 33.15 61.34
CA ASP A 124 -6.89 34.54 61.22
C ASP A 124 -7.54 35.06 62.51
N ILE A 125 -8.30 34.22 63.22
CA ILE A 125 -8.85 34.57 64.53
C ILE A 125 -7.72 34.85 65.53
N SER A 126 -6.69 34.00 65.58
CA SER A 126 -5.55 34.20 66.47
C SER A 126 -4.78 35.47 66.12
N ALA A 127 -4.49 35.72 64.83
CA ALA A 127 -3.82 36.94 64.37
C ALA A 127 -4.60 38.21 64.73
N ARG A 128 -5.91 38.24 64.47
CA ARG A 128 -6.78 39.37 64.86
C ARG A 128 -6.83 39.57 66.37
N GLY A 129 -6.86 38.48 67.15
CA GLY A 129 -6.79 38.55 68.60
C GLY A 129 -5.53 39.25 69.10
N VAL A 130 -4.40 39.01 68.43
CA VAL A 130 -3.12 39.70 68.73
C VAL A 130 -3.23 41.19 68.43
N PHE A 131 -3.78 41.56 67.27
CA PHE A 131 -3.94 42.96 66.88
C PHE A 131 -4.84 43.72 67.85
N ASP A 132 -5.99 43.13 68.19
CA ASP A 132 -6.96 43.71 69.11
C ASP A 132 -6.38 43.91 70.52
N GLU A 133 -5.56 42.97 71.00
CA GLU A 133 -4.91 43.05 72.32
C GLU A 133 -3.87 44.17 72.35
N TYR A 134 -3.02 44.23 71.31
CA TYR A 134 -2.02 45.29 71.17
C TYR A 134 -2.68 46.67 71.09
N GLU A 135 -3.73 46.83 70.30
CA GLU A 135 -4.45 48.12 70.16
C GLU A 135 -5.11 48.58 71.46
N LYS A 136 -5.59 47.64 72.29
CA LYS A 136 -6.24 47.97 73.57
C LYS A 136 -5.25 48.25 74.69
N THR A 137 -4.09 47.59 74.68
CA THR A 137 -3.19 47.54 75.85
C THR A 137 -1.79 48.10 75.61
N GLY A 138 -1.38 48.26 74.34
CA GLY A 138 -0.04 48.68 73.94
C GLY A 138 1.04 47.59 74.09
N HIS A 139 0.65 46.37 74.46
CA HIS A 139 1.54 45.22 74.63
C HIS A 139 0.82 43.92 74.24
N PHE A 140 1.54 42.80 74.22
CA PHE A 140 0.98 41.48 73.91
C PHE A 140 1.35 40.47 74.99
N THR A 141 0.50 39.46 75.19
CA THR A 141 0.81 38.31 76.04
C THR A 141 1.53 37.21 75.27
N MET A 142 2.47 36.54 75.92
CA MET A 142 3.20 35.41 75.30
C MET A 142 2.24 34.31 74.85
N SER A 143 1.19 34.05 75.63
CA SER A 143 0.14 33.07 75.28
C SER A 143 -0.55 33.40 73.95
N ARG A 144 -0.70 34.67 73.60
CA ARG A 144 -1.34 35.09 72.35
C ARG A 144 -0.42 34.88 71.14
N VAL A 145 0.88 35.07 71.34
CA VAL A 145 1.92 34.81 70.33
C VAL A 145 2.10 33.31 70.12
N GLU A 146 2.11 32.53 71.19
CA GLU A 146 2.15 31.06 71.13
C GLU A 146 0.95 30.48 70.38
N ASP A 147 -0.26 31.00 70.63
CA ASP A 147 -1.47 30.61 69.91
C ASP A 147 -1.39 30.90 68.40
N LEU A 148 -0.91 32.10 68.02
CA LEU A 148 -0.68 32.47 66.62
C LEU A 148 0.29 31.51 65.92
N PHE A 149 1.42 31.20 66.54
CA PHE A 149 2.41 30.29 65.97
C PHE A 149 1.96 28.83 65.96
N GLY A 150 1.12 28.41 66.92
CA GLY A 150 0.56 27.06 66.98
C GLY A 150 -0.23 26.66 65.73
N HIS A 151 -0.80 27.64 65.02
CA HIS A 151 -1.51 27.39 63.76
C HIS A 151 -0.60 27.33 62.52
N VAL A 152 0.66 27.77 62.61
CA VAL A 152 1.60 27.76 61.48
C VAL A 152 1.97 26.35 61.08
N ASP A 153 2.35 25.52 62.05
CA ASP A 153 2.72 24.13 61.80
C ASP A 153 1.53 23.37 61.21
N ASP A 154 0.33 23.56 61.78
CA ASP A 154 -0.87 22.85 61.35
C ASP A 154 -1.27 23.22 59.91
N MET A 155 -1.16 24.50 59.52
CA MET A 155 -1.40 24.92 58.13
C MET A 155 -0.33 24.40 57.18
N THR A 156 0.95 24.51 57.56
CA THR A 156 2.08 24.09 56.73
C THR A 156 2.01 22.60 56.43
N VAL A 157 1.69 21.78 57.44
CA VAL A 157 1.45 20.34 57.27
C VAL A 157 0.28 20.10 56.32
N SER A 158 -0.85 20.79 56.46
CA SER A 158 -1.99 20.59 55.56
C SER A 158 -1.73 20.98 54.10
N LEU A 159 -0.95 22.05 53.87
CA LEU A 159 -0.55 22.44 52.51
C LEU A 159 0.45 21.44 51.93
N SER A 160 1.40 20.95 52.73
CA SER A 160 2.34 19.89 52.32
C SER A 160 1.61 18.59 51.98
N ASP A 161 0.68 18.16 52.83
CA ASP A 161 -0.15 16.96 52.60
C ASP A 161 -1.00 17.07 51.34
N PHE A 162 -1.33 18.29 50.89
CA PHE A 162 -2.03 18.50 49.63
C PHE A 162 -1.07 18.43 48.45
N ILE A 163 0.10 19.06 48.54
CA ILE A 163 1.16 18.93 47.51
C ILE A 163 1.59 17.47 47.33
N ASP A 164 1.73 16.70 48.41
CA ASP A 164 2.10 15.29 48.35
C ASP A 164 1.01 14.44 47.68
N MET A 165 -0.27 14.78 47.88
CA MET A 165 -1.37 14.14 47.16
C MET A 165 -1.27 14.40 45.65
N GLU A 166 -1.14 15.67 45.24
CA GLU A 166 -1.00 16.06 43.83
C GLU A 166 0.23 15.41 43.18
N ASN A 167 1.35 15.32 43.91
CA ASN A 167 2.55 14.62 43.43
C ASN A 167 2.32 13.12 43.24
N ASN A 168 1.55 12.48 44.11
CA ASN A 168 1.20 11.06 43.94
C ASN A 168 0.30 10.87 42.72
N GLU A 169 -0.68 11.74 42.48
CA GLU A 169 -1.51 11.71 41.27
C GLU A 169 -0.66 11.86 39.99
N ILE A 170 0.32 12.77 39.98
CA ILE A 170 1.30 12.92 38.89
C ILE A 170 2.09 11.63 38.65
N VAL A 171 2.55 10.98 39.71
CA VAL A 171 3.32 9.73 39.60
C VAL A 171 2.45 8.61 39.05
N GLU A 172 1.23 8.44 39.55
CA GLU A 172 0.28 7.43 39.09
C GLU A 172 -0.12 7.67 37.62
N ALA A 173 -0.45 8.90 37.25
CA ALA A 173 -0.77 9.28 35.87
C ALA A 173 0.39 8.99 34.92
N LYS A 174 1.62 9.30 35.34
CA LYS A 174 2.82 9.00 34.55
C LYS A 174 3.08 7.51 34.40
N GLU A 175 2.93 6.72 35.46
CA GLU A 175 3.09 5.26 35.39
C GLU A 175 2.01 4.61 34.51
N SER A 176 0.77 5.08 34.62
CA SER A 176 -0.32 4.69 33.70
C SER A 176 0.04 5.04 32.25
N ALA A 177 0.48 6.26 31.98
CA ALA A 177 0.86 6.70 30.64
C ALA A 177 1.99 5.84 30.05
N ASP A 178 3.01 5.52 30.84
CA ASP A 178 4.14 4.69 30.41
C ASP A 178 3.72 3.23 30.13
N THR A 179 2.86 2.65 30.96
CA THR A 179 2.36 1.28 30.79
C THR A 179 1.41 1.17 29.59
N THR A 180 0.52 2.14 29.44
CA THR A 180 -0.35 2.29 28.27
C THR A 180 0.46 2.49 27.00
N SER A 181 1.45 3.38 27.00
CA SER A 181 2.34 3.65 25.86
C SER A 181 3.10 2.40 25.41
N LYS A 182 3.66 1.63 26.36
CA LYS A 182 4.31 0.34 26.07
C LYS A 182 3.34 -0.67 25.47
N SER A 183 2.13 -0.78 26.02
CA SER A 183 1.11 -1.72 25.56
C SER A 183 0.60 -1.36 24.16
N VAL A 184 0.33 -0.08 23.89
CA VAL A 184 -0.03 0.45 22.57
C VAL A 184 1.09 0.22 21.56
N THR A 185 2.33 0.50 21.93
CA THR A 185 3.50 0.27 21.07
C THR A 185 3.63 -1.21 20.70
N MET A 186 3.51 -2.12 21.69
CA MET A 186 3.54 -3.56 21.44
C MET A 186 2.38 -4.01 20.55
N LEU A 187 1.17 -3.50 20.78
CA LEU A 187 0.00 -3.78 19.97
C LEU A 187 0.21 -3.32 18.52
N ILE A 188 0.72 -2.11 18.29
CA ILE A 188 1.06 -1.58 16.96
C ILE A 188 2.09 -2.47 16.26
N LEU A 189 3.13 -2.92 16.98
CA LEU A 189 4.14 -3.83 16.41
C LEU A 189 3.55 -5.18 16.02
N VAL A 190 2.72 -5.79 16.87
CA VAL A 190 2.07 -7.09 16.60
C VAL A 190 1.07 -6.98 15.45
N VAL A 191 0.21 -5.96 15.47
CA VAL A 191 -0.75 -5.69 14.39
C VAL A 191 0.00 -5.38 13.11
N GLY A 192 1.01 -4.51 13.15
CA GLY A 192 1.85 -4.16 12.00
C GLY A 192 2.53 -5.38 11.37
N MET A 193 3.14 -6.24 12.18
CA MET A 193 3.73 -7.50 11.70
C MET A 193 2.67 -8.42 11.07
N THR A 194 1.48 -8.49 11.68
CA THR A 194 0.36 -9.28 11.16
C THR A 194 -0.12 -8.73 9.81
N VAL A 195 -0.26 -7.40 9.66
CA VAL A 195 -0.60 -6.75 8.39
C VAL A 195 0.44 -7.05 7.32
N ILE A 196 1.74 -7.00 7.64
CA ILE A 196 2.82 -7.34 6.70
C ILE A 196 2.66 -8.79 6.21
N ILE A 197 2.49 -9.75 7.13
CA ILE A 197 2.32 -11.16 6.77
C ILE A 197 1.08 -11.36 5.89
N LEU A 198 -0.04 -10.76 6.30
CA LEU A 198 -1.32 -10.85 5.57
C LEU A 198 -1.33 -10.09 4.26
N PHE A 199 -0.42 -9.13 4.07
CA PHE A 199 -0.19 -8.49 2.79
C PHE A 199 0.53 -9.44 1.83
N PHE A 200 1.59 -10.12 2.28
CA PHE A 200 2.40 -10.96 1.38
C PHE A 200 1.69 -12.23 0.91
N ILE A 201 0.92 -12.89 1.79
CA ILE A 201 0.28 -14.18 1.48
C ILE A 201 -0.65 -14.10 0.24
N PRO A 202 -1.73 -13.29 0.21
CA PRO A 202 -2.65 -13.23 -0.91
C PRO A 202 -1.99 -12.65 -2.17
N ASN A 203 -1.07 -11.70 -2.01
CA ASN A 203 -0.34 -11.12 -3.14
C ASN A 203 0.60 -12.12 -3.80
N PHE A 204 1.25 -13.01 -3.05
CA PHE A 204 2.06 -14.09 -3.61
C PHE A 204 1.22 -15.01 -4.51
N PHE A 205 0.04 -15.44 -4.05
CA PHE A 205 -0.87 -16.25 -4.86
C PHE A 205 -1.43 -15.48 -6.06
N LEU A 206 -1.74 -14.20 -5.90
CA LEU A 206 -2.23 -13.34 -6.98
C LEU A 206 -1.19 -13.22 -8.10
N ILE A 207 0.06 -12.86 -7.75
CA ILE A 207 1.17 -12.73 -8.70
C ILE A 207 1.35 -14.04 -9.46
N ARG A 208 1.41 -15.18 -8.74
CA ARG A 208 1.56 -16.48 -9.40
C ARG A 208 0.41 -16.79 -10.36
N SER A 209 -0.82 -16.47 -9.98
CA SER A 209 -2.01 -16.69 -10.82
C SER A 209 -2.09 -15.83 -12.08
N ILE A 210 -1.20 -14.84 -12.22
CA ILE A 210 -1.10 -13.97 -13.40
C ILE A 210 0.17 -14.29 -14.19
N THR A 211 1.32 -14.31 -13.52
CA THR A 211 2.63 -14.46 -14.18
C THR A 211 2.82 -15.84 -14.80
N GLU A 212 2.35 -16.92 -14.14
CA GLU A 212 2.52 -18.29 -14.64
C GLU A 212 1.70 -18.53 -15.93
N PRO A 213 0.38 -18.24 -15.99
CA PRO A 213 -0.38 -18.32 -17.25
C PRO A 213 0.15 -17.42 -18.37
N LEU A 214 0.60 -16.20 -18.03
CA LEU A 214 1.14 -15.28 -19.01
C LEU A 214 2.44 -15.81 -19.64
N ARG A 215 3.33 -16.41 -18.82
CA ARG A 215 4.54 -17.06 -19.31
C ARG A 215 4.21 -18.26 -20.22
N MET A 216 3.24 -19.09 -19.83
CA MET A 216 2.83 -20.23 -20.66
C MET A 216 2.27 -19.80 -22.01
N LEU A 217 1.50 -18.71 -22.06
CA LEU A 217 1.02 -18.12 -23.31
C LEU A 217 2.17 -17.56 -24.16
N ASP A 218 3.11 -16.82 -23.57
CA ASP A 218 4.29 -16.30 -24.27
C ASP A 218 5.13 -17.43 -24.90
N GLU A 219 5.38 -18.51 -24.15
CA GLU A 219 6.07 -19.70 -24.63
C GLU A 219 5.32 -20.45 -25.74
N GLY A 220 3.98 -20.38 -25.74
CA GLY A 220 3.14 -20.94 -26.80
C GLY A 220 3.20 -20.10 -28.07
N VAL A 221 3.08 -18.78 -27.94
CA VAL A 221 3.15 -17.83 -29.07
C VAL A 221 4.51 -17.94 -29.77
N LYS A 222 5.60 -18.01 -29.00
CA LYS A 222 6.95 -18.20 -29.56
C LYS A 222 7.08 -19.50 -30.36
N ALA A 223 6.57 -20.61 -29.82
CA ALA A 223 6.62 -21.90 -30.51
C ALA A 223 5.86 -21.88 -31.84
N ILE A 224 4.67 -21.29 -31.88
CA ILE A 224 3.92 -21.11 -33.14
C ILE A 224 4.69 -20.20 -34.11
N GLY A 225 5.29 -19.12 -33.62
CA GLY A 225 6.12 -18.23 -34.42
C GLY A 225 7.35 -18.90 -35.04
N GLU A 226 7.88 -19.93 -34.38
CA GLU A 226 8.99 -20.78 -34.86
C GLU A 226 8.50 -21.93 -35.77
N GLY A 227 7.19 -22.09 -35.95
CA GLY A 227 6.59 -23.12 -36.80
C GLY A 227 6.18 -24.41 -36.08
N ASP A 228 6.34 -24.50 -34.75
CA ASP A 228 5.86 -25.63 -33.96
C ASP A 228 4.39 -25.44 -33.56
N LEU A 229 3.50 -25.98 -34.39
CA LEU A 229 2.05 -25.98 -34.17
C LEU A 229 1.57 -27.14 -33.29
N SER A 230 2.48 -28.03 -32.84
CA SER A 230 2.12 -29.18 -32.00
C SER A 230 1.98 -28.79 -30.52
N LYS A 231 2.62 -27.70 -30.11
CA LYS A 231 2.63 -27.23 -28.73
C LYS A 231 1.28 -26.66 -28.31
N LYS A 232 0.71 -27.20 -27.23
CA LYS A 232 -0.57 -26.73 -26.65
C LYS A 232 -0.33 -25.98 -25.35
N VAL A 233 -1.02 -24.85 -25.18
CA VAL A 233 -1.02 -24.08 -23.92
C VAL A 233 -2.15 -24.61 -23.03
N VAL A 234 -1.79 -25.26 -21.92
CA VAL A 234 -2.77 -25.86 -21.01
C VAL A 234 -2.86 -25.02 -19.73
N ILE A 235 -3.89 -24.17 -19.64
CA ILE A 235 -4.21 -23.42 -18.42
C ILE A 235 -5.49 -24.01 -17.83
N VAL A 236 -5.38 -24.62 -16.64
CA VAL A 236 -6.47 -25.34 -15.95
C VAL A 236 -7.50 -24.38 -15.32
N ASP A 237 -7.10 -23.13 -15.08
CA ASP A 237 -7.95 -22.12 -14.49
C ASP A 237 -9.18 -21.81 -15.36
N HIS A 238 -10.36 -21.69 -14.73
CA HIS A 238 -11.62 -21.35 -15.41
C HIS A 238 -11.83 -19.83 -15.47
N ASN A 239 -10.74 -19.06 -15.58
CA ASN A 239 -10.74 -17.60 -15.62
C ASN A 239 -10.47 -17.09 -17.06
N GLU A 240 -10.20 -15.80 -17.18
CA GLU A 240 -9.91 -15.14 -18.45
C GLU A 240 -8.69 -15.76 -19.17
N PHE A 241 -7.66 -16.20 -18.43
CA PHE A 241 -6.49 -16.87 -19.04
C PHE A 241 -6.81 -18.26 -19.58
N GLY A 242 -7.66 -19.05 -18.89
CA GLY A 242 -8.10 -20.34 -19.42
C GLY A 242 -8.93 -20.20 -20.70
N SER A 243 -9.79 -19.19 -20.75
CA SER A 243 -10.54 -18.86 -21.98
C SER A 243 -9.62 -18.42 -23.12
N LEU A 244 -8.59 -17.61 -22.79
CA LEU A 244 -7.58 -17.19 -23.75
C LEU A 244 -6.72 -18.35 -24.26
N ALA A 245 -6.33 -19.28 -23.39
CA ALA A 245 -5.59 -20.50 -23.76
C ALA A 245 -6.39 -21.38 -24.72
N LYS A 246 -7.70 -21.56 -24.47
CA LYS A 246 -8.59 -22.30 -25.38
C LYS A 246 -8.67 -21.64 -26.76
N SER A 247 -8.83 -20.32 -26.79
CA SER A 247 -8.89 -19.55 -28.03
C SER A 247 -7.57 -19.60 -28.80
N PHE A 248 -6.44 -19.53 -28.08
CA PHE A 248 -5.10 -19.66 -28.64
C PHE A 248 -4.87 -21.06 -29.25
N ASN A 249 -5.22 -22.13 -28.54
CA ASN A 249 -5.08 -23.50 -29.06
C ASN A 249 -5.97 -23.76 -30.27
N GLN A 250 -7.17 -23.17 -30.32
CA GLN A 250 -8.04 -23.27 -31.49
C GLN A 250 -7.39 -22.61 -32.71
N MET A 251 -6.84 -21.40 -32.54
CA MET A 251 -6.10 -20.71 -33.59
C MET A 251 -4.90 -21.54 -34.09
N ALA A 252 -4.14 -22.16 -33.19
CA ALA A 252 -3.01 -23.02 -33.55
C ALA A 252 -3.45 -24.23 -34.41
N GLU A 253 -4.56 -24.86 -34.02
CA GLU A 253 -5.15 -25.99 -34.74
C GLU A 253 -5.67 -25.58 -36.13
N ASP A 254 -6.33 -24.42 -36.23
CA ASP A 254 -6.80 -23.89 -37.52
C ASP A 254 -5.64 -23.62 -38.49
N ILE A 255 -4.52 -23.08 -37.97
CA ILE A 255 -3.28 -22.88 -38.77
C ILE A 255 -2.73 -24.23 -39.22
N ARG A 256 -2.67 -25.23 -38.33
CA ARG A 256 -2.17 -26.58 -38.64
C ARG A 256 -2.98 -27.24 -39.75
N GLN A 257 -4.31 -27.19 -39.65
CA GLN A 257 -5.22 -27.72 -40.66
C GLN A 257 -5.07 -26.98 -42.00
N SER A 258 -4.87 -25.66 -41.96
CA SER A 258 -4.62 -24.88 -43.17
C SER A 258 -3.30 -25.26 -43.84
N GLN A 259 -2.24 -25.54 -43.08
CA GLN A 259 -0.96 -26.02 -43.62
C GLN A 259 -1.08 -27.42 -44.23
N GLU A 260 -1.71 -28.37 -43.53
CA GLU A 260 -1.95 -29.73 -44.06
C GLU A 260 -2.78 -29.70 -45.35
N SER A 261 -3.83 -28.86 -45.40
CA SER A 261 -4.65 -28.68 -46.60
C SER A 261 -3.83 -28.09 -47.76
N LEU A 262 -2.95 -27.14 -47.47
CA LEU A 262 -2.08 -26.54 -48.48
C LEU A 262 -1.05 -27.56 -49.00
N GLU A 263 -0.43 -28.35 -48.13
CA GLU A 263 0.50 -29.41 -48.52
C GLU A 263 -0.18 -30.47 -49.40
N LEU A 264 -1.38 -30.91 -49.04
CA LEU A 264 -2.16 -31.85 -49.85
C LEU A 264 -2.48 -31.26 -51.25
N LYS A 265 -2.86 -29.99 -51.32
CA LYS A 265 -3.08 -29.29 -52.61
C LYS A 265 -1.79 -29.20 -53.43
N VAL A 266 -0.68 -28.86 -52.80
CA VAL A 266 0.63 -28.77 -53.47
C VAL A 266 1.05 -30.14 -54.00
N ARG A 267 0.89 -31.21 -53.21
CA ARG A 267 1.20 -32.58 -53.65
C ARG A 267 0.34 -33.00 -54.84
N GLY A 268 -0.96 -32.77 -54.77
CA GLY A 268 -1.89 -33.04 -55.88
C GLY A 268 -1.51 -32.29 -57.16
N ARG A 269 -1.18 -30.99 -57.06
CA ARG A 269 -0.71 -30.22 -58.23
C ARG A 269 0.64 -30.67 -58.75
N THR A 270 1.53 -31.15 -57.89
CA THR A 270 2.83 -31.70 -58.30
C THR A 270 2.65 -33.02 -59.06
N GLU A 271 1.76 -33.91 -58.58
CA GLU A 271 1.42 -35.16 -59.26
C GLU A 271 0.74 -34.91 -60.62
N GLU A 272 -0.20 -33.97 -60.69
CA GLU A 272 -0.81 -33.56 -61.96
C GLU A 272 0.22 -33.00 -62.95
N LEU A 273 1.15 -32.17 -62.46
CA LEU A 273 2.20 -31.58 -63.27
C LEU A 273 3.16 -32.66 -63.82
N GLU A 274 3.55 -33.64 -63.01
CA GLU A 274 4.37 -34.78 -63.46
C GLU A 274 3.64 -35.63 -64.49
N ASN A 275 2.36 -35.95 -64.28
CA ASN A 275 1.55 -36.67 -65.27
C ASN A 275 1.43 -35.89 -66.59
N ALA A 276 1.21 -34.58 -66.53
CA ALA A 276 1.18 -33.72 -67.70
C ALA A 276 2.54 -33.69 -68.44
N LYS A 277 3.66 -33.66 -67.70
CA LYS A 277 5.00 -33.77 -68.26
C LYS A 277 5.23 -35.10 -68.98
N LEU A 278 4.85 -36.23 -68.38
CA LEU A 278 4.97 -37.56 -68.98
C LEU A 278 4.12 -37.68 -70.24
N GLY A 279 2.87 -37.18 -70.20
CA GLY A 279 2.00 -37.12 -71.36
C GLY A 279 2.59 -36.27 -72.49
N LEU A 280 3.14 -35.10 -72.16
CA LEU A 280 3.82 -34.24 -73.14
C LEU A 280 5.05 -34.94 -73.74
N ALA A 281 5.86 -35.62 -72.95
CA ALA A 281 7.03 -36.37 -73.43
C ALA A 281 6.64 -37.51 -74.37
N ALA A 282 5.56 -38.23 -74.07
CA ALA A 282 5.02 -39.27 -74.95
C ALA A 282 4.57 -38.68 -76.30
N VAL A 283 3.82 -37.57 -76.27
CA VAL A 283 3.38 -36.86 -77.48
C VAL A 283 4.58 -36.34 -78.30
N VAL A 284 5.60 -35.76 -77.64
CA VAL A 284 6.82 -35.31 -78.31
C VAL A 284 7.54 -36.48 -78.98
N THR A 285 7.64 -37.63 -78.31
CA THR A 285 8.27 -38.84 -78.86
C THR A 285 7.50 -39.37 -80.07
N GLU A 286 6.18 -39.48 -79.97
CA GLU A 286 5.31 -39.88 -81.07
C GLU A 286 5.48 -38.96 -82.28
N ARG A 287 5.44 -37.63 -82.07
CA ARG A 287 5.63 -36.65 -83.14
C ARG A 287 7.03 -36.69 -83.73
N THR A 288 8.06 -36.96 -82.93
CA THR A 288 9.43 -37.12 -83.42
C THR A 288 9.55 -38.35 -84.32
N ASN A 289 8.94 -39.47 -83.94
CA ASN A 289 8.90 -40.69 -84.75
C ASN A 289 8.10 -40.50 -86.05
N GLU A 290 6.94 -39.82 -85.98
CA GLU A 290 6.14 -39.50 -87.16
C GLU A 290 6.90 -38.59 -88.13
N LEU A 291 7.60 -37.58 -87.61
CA LEU A 291 8.47 -36.70 -88.39
C LEU A 291 9.62 -37.47 -89.03
N ALA A 292 10.27 -38.39 -88.31
CA ALA A 292 11.33 -39.24 -88.86
C ALA A 292 10.82 -40.10 -90.03
N LYS A 293 9.65 -40.72 -89.88
CA LYS A 293 9.02 -41.51 -90.95
C LYS A 293 8.68 -40.65 -92.18
N LYS A 294 8.10 -39.46 -91.99
CA LYS A 294 7.84 -38.53 -93.10
C LYS A 294 9.13 -38.08 -93.78
N LEU A 295 10.22 -37.91 -93.01
CA LEU A 295 11.53 -37.57 -93.57
C LEU A 295 12.07 -38.69 -94.47
N GLU A 296 11.92 -39.94 -94.02
CA GLU A 296 12.29 -41.13 -94.79
C GLU A 296 11.46 -41.26 -96.08
N GLU A 297 10.14 -41.02 -96.01
CA GLU A 297 9.26 -40.98 -97.18
C GLU A 297 9.69 -39.90 -98.19
N VAL A 298 10.04 -38.70 -97.71
CA VAL A 298 10.55 -37.61 -98.56
C VAL A 298 11.90 -37.95 -99.18
N GLN A 299 12.82 -38.57 -98.43
CA GLN A 299 14.12 -39.01 -98.96
C GLN A 299 13.98 -40.10 -100.02
N SER A 300 13.09 -41.08 -99.78
CA SER A 300 12.77 -42.13 -100.75
C SER A 300 12.15 -41.54 -102.03
N MET A 301 11.22 -40.61 -101.88
CA MET A 301 10.61 -39.88 -103.00
C MET A 301 11.65 -39.06 -103.78
N ASN A 302 12.56 -38.36 -103.09
CA ASN A 302 13.67 -37.66 -103.74
C ASN A 302 14.55 -38.63 -104.52
N THR A 303 14.94 -39.76 -103.95
CA THR A 303 15.77 -40.78 -104.62
C THR A 303 15.07 -41.37 -105.85
N MET A 304 13.75 -41.60 -105.77
CA MET A 304 12.95 -42.01 -106.93
C MET A 304 12.91 -40.91 -108.01
N MET A 305 12.78 -39.64 -107.62
CA MET A 305 12.86 -38.53 -108.58
C MET A 305 14.22 -38.45 -109.23
N THR A 306 15.33 -38.62 -108.48
CA THR A 306 16.68 -38.63 -109.07
C THR A 306 16.86 -39.79 -110.04
N ASN A 307 16.38 -40.99 -109.69
CA ASN A 307 16.39 -42.15 -110.60
C ASN A 307 15.50 -41.92 -111.83
N ARG A 308 14.36 -41.25 -111.68
CA ARG A 308 13.51 -40.84 -112.83
C ARG A 308 14.23 -39.84 -113.71
N GLU A 309 14.89 -38.83 -113.14
CA GLU A 309 15.67 -37.85 -113.89
C GLU A 309 16.81 -38.50 -114.66
N LEU A 310 17.56 -39.40 -114.02
CA LEU A 310 18.60 -40.21 -114.67
C LEU A 310 18.04 -41.01 -115.84
N ARG A 311 16.88 -41.65 -115.66
CA ARG A 311 16.22 -42.42 -116.72
C ARG A 311 15.70 -41.55 -117.85
N VAL A 312 15.25 -40.32 -117.55
CA VAL A 312 14.86 -39.34 -118.58
C VAL A 312 16.09 -38.89 -119.37
N ILE A 313 17.24 -38.70 -118.72
CA ILE A 313 18.50 -38.39 -119.39
C ILE A 313 18.91 -39.55 -120.31
N GLU A 314 18.81 -40.79 -119.83
CA GLU A 314 19.14 -42.00 -120.58
C GLU A 314 18.20 -42.20 -121.79
N LEU A 315 16.89 -42.03 -121.60
CA LEU A 315 15.89 -42.04 -122.67
C LEU A 315 16.10 -40.91 -123.68
N LYS A 316 16.49 -39.71 -123.24
CA LYS A 316 16.86 -38.62 -124.16
C LYS A 316 18.04 -39.05 -125.03
N LYS A 317 19.04 -39.70 -124.44
CA LYS A 317 20.21 -40.22 -125.15
C LYS A 317 19.84 -41.33 -126.15
N GLU A 318 18.96 -42.26 -125.77
CA GLU A 318 18.42 -43.28 -126.68
C GLU A 318 17.59 -42.68 -127.81
N ILE A 319 16.79 -41.65 -127.55
CA ILE A 319 16.05 -40.90 -128.59
C ILE A 319 17.03 -40.19 -129.53
N GLU A 320 18.13 -39.63 -129.02
CA GLU A 320 19.21 -39.03 -129.83
C GLU A 320 19.88 -40.08 -130.73
N GLU A 321 20.18 -41.27 -130.20
CA GLU A 321 20.75 -42.39 -130.95
C GLU A 321 19.79 -42.97 -131.99
N LEU A 322 18.50 -43.10 -131.66
CA LEU A 322 17.46 -43.54 -132.59
C LEU A 322 17.23 -42.50 -133.70
N LYS A 323 17.26 -41.20 -133.39
CA LYS A 323 17.26 -40.13 -134.41
C LYS A 323 18.47 -40.21 -135.33
N SER A 324 19.67 -40.44 -134.77
CA SER A 324 20.90 -40.64 -135.54
C SER A 324 20.84 -41.87 -136.46
N LYS A 325 20.20 -42.95 -136.04
CA LYS A 325 19.93 -44.13 -136.89
C LYS A 325 18.86 -43.88 -137.95
N LEU A 326 17.84 -43.08 -137.65
CA LEU A 326 16.78 -42.71 -138.60
C LEU A 326 17.33 -41.84 -139.74
N ASP A 327 18.25 -40.92 -139.45
CA ASP A 327 18.92 -40.09 -140.46
C ASP A 327 19.85 -40.90 -141.37
N LYS A 328 20.47 -41.98 -140.88
CA LYS A 328 21.31 -42.88 -141.70
C LYS A 328 20.53 -43.83 -142.62
N THR A 329 19.20 -43.85 -142.53
CA THR A 329 18.33 -44.67 -143.40
C THR A 329 17.70 -43.84 -144.53
N LYS A 330 18.02 -42.54 -144.62
CA LYS A 330 17.74 -41.69 -145.78
C LYS A 330 19.06 -41.39 -146.49
N VAL A 331 19.26 -42.06 -147.63
CA VAL A 331 20.12 -41.79 -148.81
C VAL A 331 20.80 -43.07 -149.27
#